data_AF-P40033-F1
#
_entry.id   AF-P40033-F1
#
_cell.length_a   1.000
_cell.length_b   1.000
_cell.length_c   1.000
_cell.angle_alpha   90.00
_cell.angle_beta   90.00
_cell.angle_gamma   90.00
#
_symmetry.space_group_name_H-M   'P 1'
#
loop_
_entity.id
_entity.type
_entity.pdbx_description
1 polymer ?
#
loop_
_entity_poly.entity_id
_entity_poly.type
_entity_poly.pdbx_seq_one_letter_code
_entity_poly.pdbx_strand_id
1 'polypeptide(L)'
;MQPIIKGAVSSTFKRALYNFGIKEKKSVNIEMGRTQQTKKIDQSLSKKLPKGTIYDPFDFSMGRIHLDRKYQANKNSNRNDIMKSGANPLEFYARPRILSRYVTSTGRIQHRDITGLSAKNQRRLSKAIRRCQAIGLM
;
A
#
# COMPACT_ATOMS: atom_id res chain seq x y z
N MET A 1 -2.92 -14.82 -50.47
CA MET A 1 -1.72 -15.65 -50.21
C MET A 1 -0.60 -14.73 -49.77
N GLN A 2 -0.22 -14.72 -48.49
CA GLN A 2 0.92 -13.93 -47.99
C GLN A 2 2.04 -14.89 -47.59
N PRO A 3 3.29 -14.66 -48.04
CA PRO A 3 4.36 -15.62 -47.83
C PRO A 3 4.83 -15.60 -46.38
N ILE A 4 4.98 -16.79 -45.82
CA ILE A 4 5.57 -17.03 -44.50
C ILE A 4 7.03 -16.58 -44.56
N ILE A 5 7.34 -15.43 -43.94
CA ILE A 5 8.71 -14.98 -43.74
C ILE A 5 9.35 -15.95 -42.74
N LYS A 6 9.98 -17.01 -43.25
CA LYS A 6 10.87 -17.88 -42.47
C LYS A 6 12.06 -17.01 -42.04
N GLY A 7 12.01 -16.52 -40.80
CA GLY A 7 13.09 -15.71 -40.23
C GLY A 7 14.40 -16.48 -40.30
N ALA A 8 15.31 -16.03 -41.17
CA ALA A 8 16.69 -16.49 -41.18
C ALA A 8 17.35 -16.02 -39.88
N VAL A 9 17.54 -16.94 -38.94
CA VAL A 9 18.29 -16.68 -37.71
C VAL A 9 19.72 -16.29 -38.10
N SER A 10 20.16 -15.10 -37.73
CA SER A 10 21.50 -14.62 -38.06
C SER A 10 22.57 -15.58 -37.51
N SER A 11 23.64 -15.77 -38.27
CA SER A 11 24.77 -16.63 -37.89
C SER A 11 25.37 -16.23 -36.54
N THR A 12 25.25 -14.96 -36.14
CA THR A 12 25.69 -14.41 -34.86
C THR A 12 24.97 -15.05 -33.68
N PHE A 13 23.65 -15.25 -33.75
CA PHE A 13 22.88 -15.90 -32.68
C PHE A 13 23.23 -17.39 -32.56
N LYS A 14 23.54 -18.03 -33.70
CA LYS A 14 24.01 -19.43 -33.75
C LYS A 14 25.27 -19.66 -32.92
N ARG A 15 26.18 -18.69 -32.92
CA ARG A 15 27.43 -18.72 -32.13
C ARG A 15 27.13 -18.55 -30.64
N ALA A 16 26.31 -17.56 -30.27
CA ALA A 16 25.93 -17.30 -28.88
C ALA A 16 25.26 -18.50 -28.20
N LEU A 17 24.39 -19.23 -28.92
CA LEU A 17 23.75 -20.46 -28.42
C LEU A 17 24.76 -21.57 -28.08
N TYR A 18 25.83 -21.70 -28.86
CA TYR A 18 26.88 -22.68 -28.61
C TYR A 18 27.68 -22.33 -27.35
N ASN A 19 27.97 -21.04 -27.14
CA ASN A 19 28.68 -20.53 -25.96
C ASN A 19 27.89 -20.70 -24.66
N PHE A 20 26.56 -20.78 -24.71
CA PHE A 20 25.71 -21.03 -23.53
C PHE A 20 25.52 -22.52 -23.22
N GLY A 21 26.25 -23.42 -23.89
CA GLY A 21 26.22 -24.86 -23.62
C GLY A 21 24.94 -25.57 -24.07
N ILE A 22 24.06 -24.90 -24.83
CA ILE A 22 22.81 -25.49 -25.32
C ILE A 22 23.11 -26.25 -26.62
N LYS A 23 23.50 -27.52 -26.50
CA LYS A 23 23.89 -28.38 -27.64
C LYS A 23 22.72 -29.11 -28.31
N GLU A 24 21.57 -29.22 -27.65
CA GLU A 24 20.45 -30.00 -28.15
C GLU A 24 19.42 -29.14 -28.86
N LYS A 25 19.16 -29.49 -30.13
CA LYS A 25 18.00 -29.08 -30.90
C LYS A 25 16.73 -29.74 -30.34
N LYS A 26 16.36 -29.45 -29.11
CA LYS A 26 14.98 -29.65 -28.69
C LYS A 26 14.21 -28.49 -29.28
N SER A 27 13.71 -28.69 -30.50
CA SER A 27 12.53 -27.99 -31.00
C SER A 27 11.41 -28.36 -30.03
N VAL A 28 11.38 -27.69 -28.88
CA VAL A 28 10.23 -27.76 -27.98
C VAL A 28 9.14 -27.08 -28.78
N ASN A 29 8.30 -27.91 -29.42
CA ASN A 29 7.00 -27.47 -29.87
C ASN A 29 6.41 -26.73 -28.68
N ILE A 30 6.16 -25.44 -28.88
CA ILE A 30 5.50 -24.58 -27.90
C ILE A 30 4.04 -25.02 -27.97
N GLU A 31 3.79 -26.25 -27.51
CA GLU A 31 2.48 -26.86 -27.52
C GLU A 31 1.66 -26.04 -26.53
N MET A 32 0.60 -25.50 -27.11
CA MET A 32 -0.42 -24.60 -26.58
C MET A 32 -1.16 -25.15 -25.35
N GLY A 33 -0.59 -26.09 -24.61
CA GLY A 33 -1.09 -26.65 -23.37
C GLY A 33 -0.68 -25.85 -22.12
N ARG A 34 -0.41 -24.54 -22.24
CA ARG A 34 -0.49 -23.67 -21.05
C ARG A 34 -1.96 -23.61 -20.67
N THR A 35 -2.43 -24.66 -19.99
CA THR A 35 -3.61 -24.60 -19.13
C THR A 35 -3.51 -23.26 -18.45
N GLN A 36 -4.45 -22.37 -18.76
CA GLN A 36 -4.43 -20.99 -18.30
C GLN A 36 -4.59 -21.05 -16.78
N GLN A 37 -3.51 -21.35 -16.08
CA GLN A 37 -3.45 -21.20 -14.63
C GLN A 37 -3.63 -19.70 -14.48
N THR A 38 -4.85 -19.33 -14.12
CA THR A 38 -5.26 -17.94 -13.94
C THR A 38 -4.42 -17.41 -12.80
N LYS A 39 -3.24 -16.87 -13.12
CA LYS A 39 -2.34 -16.31 -12.12
C LYS A 39 -3.05 -15.09 -11.55
N LYS A 40 -3.46 -15.18 -10.28
CA LYS A 40 -4.00 -14.04 -9.54
C LYS A 40 -2.85 -13.06 -9.34
N ILE A 41 -2.94 -11.92 -10.01
CA ILE A 41 -1.99 -10.81 -9.86
C ILE A 41 -2.42 -10.05 -8.60
N ASP A 42 -1.46 -9.64 -7.78
CA ASP A 42 -1.74 -8.74 -6.65
C ASP A 42 -2.30 -7.42 -7.20
N GLN A 43 -3.42 -6.98 -6.62
CA GLN A 43 -4.07 -5.71 -6.96
C GLN A 43 -3.10 -4.52 -6.84
N SER A 44 -2.08 -4.62 -5.97
CA SER A 44 -1.04 -3.58 -5.83
C SER A 44 -0.12 -3.47 -7.06
N LEU A 45 0.11 -4.57 -7.79
CA LEU A 45 0.92 -4.60 -9.01
C LEU A 45 0.12 -4.15 -10.25
N SER A 46 -1.21 -4.28 -10.22
CA SER A 46 -2.10 -3.85 -11.30
C SER A 46 -2.68 -2.45 -11.02
N LYS A 47 -1.85 -1.40 -11.13
CA LYS A 47 -2.32 -0.01 -10.95
C LYS A 47 -3.37 0.35 -12.00
N LYS A 48 -4.55 0.78 -11.55
CA LYS A 48 -5.64 1.26 -12.42
C LYS A 48 -5.56 2.78 -12.51
N LEU A 49 -5.24 3.28 -13.69
CA LEU A 49 -5.19 4.71 -13.97
C LEU A 49 -6.55 5.21 -14.46
N PRO A 50 -7.01 6.40 -14.04
CA PRO A 50 -8.19 7.01 -14.63
C PRO A 50 -8.02 7.19 -16.15
N LYS A 51 -9.12 7.09 -16.89
CA LYS A 51 -9.07 7.33 -18.33
C LYS A 51 -8.66 8.78 -18.60
N GLY A 52 -7.78 8.98 -19.57
CA GLY A 52 -7.28 10.31 -19.94
C GLY A 52 -6.11 10.84 -19.10
N THR A 53 -5.69 10.14 -18.03
CA THR A 53 -4.44 10.51 -17.35
C THR A 53 -3.23 9.94 -18.07
N ILE A 54 -2.17 10.74 -18.18
CA ILE A 54 -0.87 10.29 -18.69
C ILE A 54 -0.24 9.38 -17.63
N TYR A 55 0.27 8.24 -18.07
CA TYR A 55 1.00 7.31 -17.21
C TYR A 55 2.51 7.57 -17.34
N ASP A 56 3.22 7.44 -16.23
CA ASP A 56 4.68 7.43 -16.24
C ASP A 56 5.21 5.99 -16.14
N PRO A 57 6.36 5.63 -16.74
CA PRO A 57 6.97 4.32 -16.53
C PRO A 57 7.20 3.99 -15.04
N PHE A 58 7.48 5.03 -14.23
CA PHE A 58 7.62 4.90 -12.77
C PHE A 58 6.35 4.38 -12.09
N ASP A 59 5.16 4.62 -12.65
CA ASP A 59 3.89 4.19 -12.06
C ASP A 59 3.75 2.67 -11.92
N PHE A 60 4.45 1.92 -12.76
CA PHE A 60 4.46 0.45 -12.75
C PHE A 60 5.69 -0.12 -12.00
N SER A 61 6.56 0.75 -11.48
CA SER A 61 7.73 0.34 -10.72
C SER A 61 7.38 -0.06 -9.29
N MET A 62 8.23 -0.89 -8.67
CA MET A 62 8.08 -1.24 -7.26
C MET A 62 8.25 -0.01 -6.35
N GLY A 63 9.05 0.98 -6.77
CA GLY A 63 9.24 2.23 -6.04
C GLY A 63 7.93 2.99 -5.84
N ARG A 64 7.08 3.04 -6.88
CA ARG A 64 5.74 3.64 -6.77
C ARG A 64 4.85 2.88 -5.80
N ILE A 65 4.88 1.56 -5.84
CA ILE A 65 4.05 0.71 -4.95
C ILE A 65 4.43 0.95 -3.49
N HIS A 66 5.73 1.02 -3.19
CA HIS A 66 6.23 1.31 -1.84
C HIS A 66 5.82 2.72 -1.38
N LEU A 67 5.93 3.70 -2.27
CA LEU A 67 5.47 5.07 -2.04
C LEU A 67 3.99 5.09 -1.69
N ASP A 68 3.14 4.51 -2.54
CA ASP A 68 1.69 4.49 -2.35
C ASP A 68 1.33 3.81 -1.02
N ARG A 69 2.00 2.70 -0.68
CA ARG A 69 1.82 2.01 0.61
C ARG A 69 2.12 2.91 1.81
N LYS A 70 3.21 3.68 1.77
CA LYS A 70 3.57 4.65 2.83
C LYS A 70 2.49 5.72 2.99
N TYR A 71 2.01 6.30 1.89
CA TYR A 71 0.96 7.33 1.95
C TYR A 71 -0.39 6.75 2.42
N GLN A 72 -0.75 5.55 1.99
CA GLN A 72 -1.99 4.90 2.41
C GLN A 72 -1.96 4.51 3.89
N ALA A 73 -0.82 4.07 4.42
CA ALA A 73 -0.68 3.77 5.85
C ALA A 73 -1.00 5.00 6.73
N ASN A 74 -0.42 6.16 6.37
CA ASN A 74 -0.71 7.42 7.05
C ASN A 74 -2.18 7.84 6.89
N LYS A 75 -2.74 7.68 5.69
CA LYS A 75 -4.15 8.03 5.42
C LYS A 75 -5.12 7.14 6.20
N ASN A 76 -4.87 5.84 6.28
CA ASN A 76 -5.70 4.89 7.01
C ASN A 76 -5.66 5.12 8.51
N SER A 77 -4.49 5.48 9.07
CA SER A 77 -4.36 5.88 10.48
C SER A 77 -5.34 7.02 10.82
N ASN A 78 -5.42 8.03 9.96
CA ASN A 78 -6.31 9.17 10.17
C ASN A 78 -7.81 8.86 9.95
N ARG A 79 -8.15 7.93 9.05
CA ARG A 79 -9.55 7.54 8.78
C ARG A 79 -10.21 6.82 9.96
N ASN A 80 -9.44 6.01 10.69
CA ASN A 80 -9.93 5.18 11.80
C ASN A 80 -9.96 5.94 13.14
N ASP A 81 -9.64 7.23 13.12
CA ASP A 81 -9.59 8.08 14.30
C ASP A 81 -10.98 8.72 14.56
N ILE A 82 -11.66 8.21 15.59
CA ILE A 82 -13.00 8.64 16.02
C ILE A 82 -13.03 10.14 16.36
N MET A 83 -11.96 10.68 16.94
CA MET A 83 -11.92 12.09 17.37
C MET A 83 -11.73 13.04 16.20
N LYS A 84 -11.10 12.58 15.11
CA LYS A 84 -10.98 13.34 13.85
C LYS A 84 -12.28 13.33 13.04
N SER A 85 -13.14 12.35 13.24
CA SER A 85 -14.46 12.25 12.58
C SER A 85 -15.50 13.27 13.07
N GLY A 86 -15.15 14.15 14.02
CA GLY A 86 -16.06 15.18 14.55
C GLY A 86 -16.81 14.79 15.82
N ALA A 87 -16.58 13.59 16.35
CA ALA A 87 -17.16 13.17 17.63
C ALA A 87 -16.65 14.05 18.78
N ASN A 88 -17.50 14.32 19.77
CA ASN A 88 -17.10 15.10 20.95
C ASN A 88 -16.26 14.24 21.90
N PRO A 89 -14.98 14.59 22.17
CA PRO A 89 -14.12 13.79 23.04
C PRO A 89 -14.63 13.65 24.48
N LEU A 90 -15.46 14.61 24.94
CA LEU A 90 -15.95 14.64 26.31
C LEU A 90 -16.85 13.44 26.66
N GLU A 91 -17.52 12.86 25.67
CA GLU A 91 -18.42 11.71 25.84
C GLU A 91 -17.67 10.39 26.04
N PHE A 92 -16.39 10.33 25.66
CA PHE A 92 -15.60 9.09 25.67
C PHE A 92 -14.77 8.91 26.95
N TYR A 93 -15.03 9.69 28.01
CA TYR A 93 -14.31 9.58 29.29
C TYR A 93 -14.41 8.19 29.94
N ALA A 94 -15.52 7.49 29.72
CA ALA A 94 -15.73 6.12 30.20
C ALA A 94 -15.10 5.04 29.30
N ARG A 95 -14.43 5.41 28.20
CA ARG A 95 -13.84 4.48 27.22
C ARG A 95 -12.32 4.66 27.16
N PRO A 96 -11.57 4.16 28.16
CA PRO A 96 -10.12 4.37 28.25
C PRO A 96 -9.37 3.82 27.03
N ARG A 97 -9.85 2.75 26.40
CA ARG A 97 -9.28 2.18 25.17
C ARG A 97 -9.23 3.15 23.98
N ILE A 98 -10.14 4.14 23.93
CA ILE A 98 -10.13 5.18 22.90
C ILE A 98 -9.16 6.29 23.31
N LEU A 99 -9.20 6.69 24.58
CA LEU A 99 -8.39 7.79 25.12
C LEU A 99 -6.89 7.46 25.19
N SER A 100 -6.54 6.20 25.44
CA SER A 100 -5.15 5.73 25.53
C SER A 100 -4.35 5.99 24.24
N ARG A 101 -5.02 6.14 23.09
CA ARG A 101 -4.40 6.49 21.81
C ARG A 101 -3.81 7.91 21.78
N TYR A 102 -4.31 8.80 22.63
CA TYR A 102 -3.88 10.21 22.69
C TYR A 102 -3.00 10.51 23.91
N VAL A 103 -2.50 9.46 24.55
CA VAL A 103 -1.62 9.52 25.70
C VAL A 103 -0.31 8.83 25.34
N THR A 104 0.82 9.39 25.77
CA THR A 104 2.14 8.79 25.60
C THR A 104 2.28 7.56 26.52
N SER A 105 3.26 6.68 26.26
CA SER A 105 3.58 5.55 27.16
C SER A 105 3.76 5.95 28.63
N THR A 106 4.30 7.15 28.89
CA THR A 106 4.47 7.72 30.25
C THR A 106 3.16 8.20 30.89
N GLY A 107 2.02 8.15 30.21
CA GLY A 107 0.74 8.64 30.72
C GLY A 107 0.49 10.15 30.49
N ARG A 108 1.36 10.83 29.72
CA ARG A 108 1.21 12.25 29.37
C ARG A 108 0.25 12.44 28.20
N ILE A 109 -0.63 13.44 28.26
CA ILE A 109 -1.51 13.79 27.13
C ILE A 109 -0.66 14.33 25.98
N GLN A 110 -0.81 13.76 24.77
CA GLN A 110 -0.05 14.17 23.60
C GLN A 110 -0.39 15.61 23.17
N HIS A 111 0.61 16.33 22.66
CA HIS A 111 0.44 17.70 22.16
C HIS A 111 -0.49 17.75 20.94
N ARG A 112 -1.11 18.91 20.70
CA ARG A 112 -2.04 19.12 19.59
C ARG A 112 -1.42 18.79 18.23
N ASP A 113 -0.15 19.09 18.05
CA ASP A 113 0.55 18.86 16.77
C ASP A 113 0.67 17.38 16.45
N ILE A 114 0.67 16.53 17.48
CA ILE A 114 0.72 15.08 17.33
C ILE A 114 -0.68 14.51 17.10
N THR A 115 -1.68 14.96 17.88
CA THR A 115 -3.06 14.46 17.74
C THR A 115 -3.73 14.96 16.45
N GLY A 116 -3.36 16.15 15.95
CA GLY A 116 -3.95 16.79 14.78
C GLY A 116 -5.40 17.23 14.98
N LEU A 117 -5.86 17.39 16.21
CA LEU A 117 -7.23 17.81 16.52
C LEU A 117 -7.39 19.33 16.46
N SER A 118 -8.62 19.81 16.22
CA SER A 118 -8.95 21.23 16.44
C SER A 118 -8.67 21.63 17.90
N ALA A 119 -8.24 22.88 18.15
CA ALA A 119 -7.95 23.36 19.50
C ALA A 119 -9.11 23.14 20.49
N LYS A 120 -10.34 23.28 20.01
CA LYS A 120 -11.57 23.02 20.78
C LYS A 120 -11.69 21.54 21.19
N ASN A 121 -11.47 20.63 20.24
CA ASN A 121 -11.52 19.19 20.51
C ASN A 121 -10.33 18.74 21.34
N GLN A 122 -9.13 19.30 21.14
CA GLN A 122 -7.96 19.00 21.97
C GLN A 122 -8.24 19.35 23.44
N ARG A 123 -8.81 20.52 23.75
CA ARG A 123 -9.19 20.90 25.12
C ARG A 123 -10.21 19.93 25.73
N ARG A 124 -11.22 19.52 24.97
CA ARG A 124 -12.24 18.55 25.39
C ARG A 124 -11.63 17.17 25.64
N LEU A 125 -10.74 16.73 24.77
CA LEU A 125 -9.99 15.48 24.90
C LEU A 125 -9.16 15.50 26.20
N SER A 126 -8.44 16.58 26.46
CA SER A 126 -7.69 16.71 27.70
C SER A 126 -8.58 16.67 28.94
N LYS A 127 -9.78 17.26 28.89
CA LYS A 127 -10.77 17.18 29.97
C LYS A 127 -11.31 15.76 30.15
N ALA A 128 -11.58 15.04 29.06
CA ALA A 128 -12.02 13.66 29.08
C ALA A 128 -10.95 12.73 29.69
N ILE A 129 -9.68 12.89 29.29
CA ILE A 129 -8.56 12.13 29.83
C ILE A 129 -8.38 12.38 31.33
N ARG A 130 -8.36 13.64 31.76
CA ARG A 130 -8.26 13.96 33.20
C ARG A 130 -9.42 13.39 34.01
N ARG A 131 -10.64 13.39 33.46
CA ARG A 131 -11.80 12.76 34.10
C ARG A 131 -11.64 11.25 34.19
N CYS A 132 -11.15 10.61 33.12
CA CYS A 132 -10.89 9.17 33.08
C CYS A 132 -9.84 8.75 34.13
N GLN A 133 -8.74 9.50 34.23
CA GLN A 133 -7.68 9.30 35.22
C GLN A 133 -8.19 9.51 36.65
N ALA A 134 -9.00 10.54 36.89
CA ALA A 134 -9.58 10.79 38.21
C ALA A 134 -10.56 9.69 38.68
N ILE A 135 -11.23 9.01 37.75
CA ILE A 135 -12.08 7.84 38.05
C ILE A 135 -11.22 6.58 38.30
N GLY A 136 -9.97 6.55 37.80
CA GLY A 136 -9.09 5.39 37.87
C GLY A 136 -9.33 4.36 36.77
N LEU A 137 -9.90 4.76 35.63
CA LEU A 137 -10.10 3.88 34.48
C LEU A 137 -8.87 3.79 33.56
N MET A 138 -7.91 4.70 33.71
CA MET A 138 -6.71 4.81 32.88
C MET A 138 -5.55 5.41 33.67
#